data_AF-A0A1S3DKJ8-F1
#
_entry.id   AF-A0A1S3DKJ8-F1
#
_cell.length_a   1.000
_cell.length_b   1.000
_cell.length_c   1.000
_cell.angle_alpha   90.00
_cell.angle_beta   90.00
_cell.angle_gamma   90.00
#
_symmetry.space_group_name_H-M   'P 1'
#
loop_
_entity.id
_entity.type
_entity.pdbx_description
1 polymer ?
#
loop_
_entity_poly.entity_id
_entity_poly.type
_entity_poly.pdbx_seq_one_letter_code
_entity_poly.pdbx_strand_id
1 'polypeptide(L)'
;MLQDAFSLLAYSNPWNSPVGWQLHPVHRETVCAALNSAILESSNLARRPPLEVSVAHARQLIALMSKKGLGACAFAHVDEILNSTMA
;
A
#
# COMPACT_ATOMS: atom_id res chain seq x y z
N MET A 1 -2.44 -24.40 4.23
CA MET A 1 -1.80 -23.22 4.87
C MET A 1 -0.91 -23.59 6.05
N LEU A 2 -1.42 -24.20 7.14
CA LEU A 2 -0.56 -24.56 8.28
C LEU A 2 0.27 -25.83 8.05
N GLN A 3 -0.34 -26.86 7.44
CA GLN A 3 0.35 -28.11 7.07
C GLN A 3 1.49 -27.87 6.06
N ASP A 4 1.33 -26.92 5.14
CA ASP A 4 2.37 -26.57 4.16
C ASP A 4 3.55 -25.83 4.82
N ALA A 5 3.27 -25.01 5.85
CA ALA A 5 4.29 -24.32 6.62
C ALA A 5 5.07 -25.30 7.52
N PHE A 6 4.42 -26.30 8.10
CA PHE A 6 5.12 -27.37 8.83
C PHE A 6 5.89 -28.32 7.90
N SER A 7 5.44 -28.46 6.65
CA SER A 7 6.18 -29.21 5.63
C SER A 7 7.58 -28.64 5.39
N LEU A 8 7.82 -27.33 5.56
CA LEU A 8 9.18 -26.74 5.49
C LEU A 8 10.17 -27.37 6.48
N LEU A 9 9.70 -27.75 7.68
CA LEU A 9 10.53 -28.42 8.69
C LEU A 9 10.82 -29.89 8.32
N ALA A 10 10.03 -30.48 7.42
CA ALA A 10 10.22 -31.83 6.95
C ALA A 10 11.27 -31.94 5.83
N TYR A 11 11.65 -30.83 5.19
CA TYR A 11 12.72 -30.80 4.19
C TYR A 11 14.08 -30.54 4.85
N SER A 12 15.08 -31.33 4.48
CA SER A 12 16.47 -31.15 4.92
C SER A 12 17.06 -29.80 4.45
N ASN A 13 16.59 -29.30 3.30
CA ASN A 13 16.84 -27.95 2.81
C ASN A 13 15.51 -27.21 2.59
N PRO A 14 15.16 -26.23 3.44
CA PRO A 14 13.89 -25.49 3.36
C PRO A 14 13.65 -24.74 2.03
N TRP A 15 14.72 -24.37 1.32
CA TRP A 15 14.64 -23.70 0.02
C TRP A 15 14.10 -24.59 -1.10
N ASN A 16 14.22 -25.91 -0.96
CA ASN A 16 13.71 -26.89 -1.94
C ASN A 16 12.22 -27.19 -1.74
N SER A 17 11.58 -26.61 -0.72
CA SER A 17 10.16 -26.82 -0.48
C SER A 17 9.31 -26.10 -1.54
N PRO A 18 8.07 -26.55 -1.80
CA PRO A 18 7.13 -25.86 -2.70
C PRO A 18 6.82 -24.40 -2.30
N VAL A 19 7.11 -24.05 -1.04
CA VAL A 19 6.93 -22.72 -0.46
C VAL A 19 8.26 -22.02 -0.17
N GLY A 20 9.38 -22.52 -0.70
CA GLY A 20 10.72 -21.95 -0.51
C GLY A 20 10.82 -20.49 -0.95
N TRP A 21 9.95 -20.07 -1.87
CA TRP A 21 9.81 -18.67 -2.28
C TRP A 21 9.53 -17.74 -1.09
N GLN A 22 8.83 -18.18 -0.04
CA GLN A 22 8.55 -17.35 1.14
C GLN A 22 9.83 -16.93 1.89
N LEU A 23 10.95 -17.64 1.70
CA LEU A 23 12.24 -17.33 2.32
C LEU A 23 13.00 -16.22 1.58
N HIS A 24 12.65 -15.90 0.33
CA HIS A 24 13.32 -14.82 -0.39
C HIS A 24 13.01 -13.45 0.25
N PRO A 25 14.04 -12.62 0.49
CA PRO A 25 13.87 -11.28 1.05
C PRO A 25 12.89 -10.39 0.28
N VAL A 26 12.81 -10.55 -1.05
CA VAL A 26 11.88 -9.82 -1.93
C VAL A 26 10.42 -9.97 -1.51
N HIS A 27 10.02 -11.12 -0.99
CA HIS A 27 8.63 -11.34 -0.59
C HIS A 27 8.31 -10.82 0.82
N ARG A 28 9.33 -10.42 1.60
CA ARG A 28 9.12 -9.88 2.96
C ARG A 28 8.30 -8.60 2.94
N GLU A 29 8.53 -7.73 1.95
CA GLU A 29 7.79 -6.47 1.83
C GLU A 29 6.29 -6.71 1.58
N THR A 30 5.96 -7.66 0.71
CA THR A 30 4.57 -8.04 0.44
C THR A 30 3.89 -8.61 1.69
N VAL A 31 4.61 -9.46 2.45
CA VAL A 31 4.10 -10.02 3.71
C VAL A 31 3.91 -8.92 4.76
N CYS A 32 4.87 -8.01 4.91
CA CYS A 32 4.77 -6.87 5.82
C CYS A 32 3.58 -5.97 5.46
N ALA A 33 3.37 -5.67 4.17
CA ALA A 33 2.23 -4.86 3.73
C ALA A 33 0.87 -5.54 4.02
N ALA A 34 0.78 -6.86 3.79
CA ALA A 34 -0.41 -7.64 4.12
C ALA A 34 -0.68 -7.67 5.63
N LEU A 35 0.35 -7.89 6.44
CA LEU A 35 0.25 -7.90 7.90
C LEU A 35 -0.17 -6.52 8.44
N ASN A 36 0.48 -5.45 8.00
CA ASN A 36 0.14 -4.08 8.42
C ASN A 36 -1.31 -3.75 8.11
N SER A 37 -1.81 -4.21 6.96
CA SER A 37 -3.22 -4.05 6.58
C SER A 37 -4.16 -4.81 7.52
N ALA A 38 -3.83 -6.07 7.83
CA ALA A 38 -4.64 -6.90 8.72
C ALA A 38 -4.67 -6.37 10.17
N ILE A 39 -3.57 -5.78 10.65
CA ILE A 39 -3.51 -5.13 11.97
C ILE A 39 -4.48 -3.95 12.02
N LEU A 40 -4.44 -3.07 11.00
CA LEU A 40 -5.34 -1.92 10.91
C LEU A 40 -6.80 -2.37 10.89
N GLU A 41 -7.13 -3.38 10.08
CA GLU A 41 -8.48 -3.95 10.00
C GLU A 41 -8.93 -4.55 11.35
N SER A 42 -8.08 -5.32 12.03
CA SER A 42 -8.39 -5.88 13.35
C SER A 42 -8.62 -4.81 14.42
N SER A 43 -7.97 -3.66 14.29
CA SER A 43 -8.10 -2.51 15.17
C SER A 43 -9.26 -1.58 14.76
N ASN A 44 -10.03 -1.96 13.73
CA ASN A 44 -11.10 -1.17 13.14
C ASN A 44 -10.61 0.22 12.63
N LEU A 45 -9.35 0.29 12.22
CA LEU A 45 -8.71 1.48 11.65
C LEU A 45 -8.72 1.40 10.12
N ALA A 46 -8.82 2.56 9.48
CA ALA A 46 -8.79 2.65 8.03
C ALA A 46 -7.44 2.16 7.48
N ARG A 47 -7.49 1.27 6.48
CA ARG A 47 -6.30 0.71 5.80
C ARG A 47 -5.47 1.77 5.08
N ARG A 48 -6.11 2.85 4.63
CA ARG A 48 -5.45 3.99 4.00
C ARG A 48 -5.51 5.20 4.93
N PRO A 49 -4.42 5.94 5.09
CA PRO A 49 -4.42 7.14 5.91
C PRO A 49 -5.42 8.15 5.29
N PRO A 50 -6.21 8.85 6.13
CA PRO A 50 -7.18 9.84 5.65
C PRO A 50 -6.56 10.89 4.72
N LEU A 51 -5.31 11.27 4.98
CA LEU A 51 -4.58 12.22 4.16
C LEU A 51 -4.39 11.71 2.71
N GLU A 52 -4.01 10.45 2.52
CA GLU A 52 -3.85 9.87 1.17
C GLU A 52 -5.19 9.87 0.42
N VAL A 53 -6.28 9.53 1.12
CA VAL A 53 -7.63 9.55 0.56
C VAL A 53 -8.03 10.97 0.14
N SER A 54 -7.82 11.96 1.01
CA SER A 54 -8.10 13.37 0.71
C SER A 54 -7.28 13.90 -0.48
N VAL A 55 -6.00 13.55 -0.55
CA VAL A 55 -5.12 13.92 -1.67
C VAL A 55 -5.58 13.28 -2.98
N ALA A 56 -5.96 11.99 -2.95
CA ALA A 56 -6.49 11.31 -4.12
C ALA A 56 -7.77 11.97 -4.64
N HIS A 57 -8.70 12.32 -3.73
CA HIS A 57 -9.91 13.05 -4.10
C HIS A 57 -9.62 14.45 -4.64
N ALA A 58 -8.67 15.19 -4.06
CA ALA A 58 -8.25 16.50 -4.55
C ALA A 58 -7.71 16.41 -5.99
N ARG A 59 -6.83 15.44 -6.27
CA ARG A 59 -6.31 15.19 -7.62
C ARG A 59 -7.44 14.85 -8.61
N GLN A 60 -8.38 14.01 -8.20
CA GLN A 60 -9.53 13.64 -9.04
C GLN A 60 -10.43 14.86 -9.32
N LEU A 61 -10.67 15.71 -8.33
CA LEU A 61 -11.45 16.94 -8.49
C LEU A 61 -10.80 17.88 -9.50
N ILE A 62 -9.49 18.10 -9.42
CA ILE A 62 -8.74 18.95 -10.36
C ILE A 62 -8.85 18.42 -11.80
N ALA A 63 -8.71 17.10 -11.97
CA ALA A 63 -8.89 16.47 -13.28
C ALA A 63 -10.31 16.66 -13.84
N LEU A 64 -11.33 16.56 -12.98
CA LEU A 64 -12.72 16.83 -13.36
C LEU A 64 -12.96 18.30 -13.71
N MET A 65 -12.39 19.22 -12.95
CA MET A 65 -12.46 20.66 -13.21
C MET A 65 -11.84 21.02 -14.56
N SER A 66 -10.67 20.45 -14.87
CA SER A 66 -10.01 20.61 -16.17
C SER A 66 -10.90 20.11 -17.31
N LYS A 67 -11.47 18.91 -17.18
CA LYS A 67 -12.39 18.33 -18.18
C LYS A 67 -13.66 19.18 -18.40
N LYS A 68 -14.09 19.91 -17.38
CA LYS A 68 -15.26 20.80 -17.44
C LYS A 68 -14.92 22.24 -17.85
N GLY A 69 -13.66 22.53 -18.18
CA GLY A 69 -13.22 23.85 -18.64
C GLY A 69 -13.08 24.89 -17.52
N LEU A 70 -13.01 24.45 -16.26
CA LEU A 70 -12.81 25.34 -15.12
C LEU A 70 -11.31 25.68 -14.98
N GLY A 71 -10.88 26.79 -15.56
CA GLY A 71 -9.48 27.23 -15.58
C GLY A 71 -8.82 27.42 -14.21
N ALA A 72 -9.61 27.54 -13.13
CA ALA A 72 -9.11 27.58 -11.76
C ALA A 72 -8.30 26.32 -11.36
N CYS A 73 -8.49 25.20 -12.06
CA CYS A 73 -7.73 23.97 -11.81
C CYS A 73 -6.23 24.11 -12.13
N ALA A 74 -5.84 25.07 -12.99
CA ALA A 74 -4.45 25.27 -13.40
C ALA A 74 -3.55 25.78 -12.26
N PHE A 75 -4.14 26.35 -11.21
CA PHE A 75 -3.41 26.89 -10.05
C PHE A 75 -3.39 25.93 -8.85
N ALA A 76 -4.06 24.78 -8.94
CA ALA A 76 -4.20 23.83 -7.84
C ALA A 76 -3.11 22.74 -7.92
N HIS A 77 -1.89 23.05 -7.50
CA HIS A 77 -0.78 22.08 -7.44
C HIS A 77 -0.75 21.35 -6.09
N VAL A 78 -1.52 20.26 -5.98
CA VAL A 78 -1.64 19.46 -4.75
C VAL A 78 -0.29 18.92 -4.27
N ASP A 79 0.60 18.55 -5.19
CA ASP A 79 1.92 18.00 -4.85
C ASP A 79 2.85 19.05 -4.24
N GLU A 80 2.77 20.30 -4.70
CA GLU A 80 3.53 21.42 -4.15
C GLU A 80 3.10 21.74 -2.72
N ILE A 81 1.79 21.72 -2.47
CA ILE A 81 1.22 21.93 -1.12
C ILE A 81 1.70 20.83 -0.16
N LEU A 82 1.64 19.56 -0.56
CA LEU A 82 2.09 18.43 0.26
C LEU A 82 3.58 18.52 0.59
N ASN A 83 4.42 18.85 -0.39
CA ASN A 83 5.86 18.96 -0.19
C ASN A 83 6.24 20.18 0.65
N SER A 84 5.49 21.29 0.57
CA SER A 84 5.72 22.49 1.38
C SER A 84 5.50 22.29 2.88
N THR A 85 4.68 21.31 3.26
CA THR A 85 4.38 20.99 4.67
C THR A 85 5.37 20.02 5.33
N MET A 86 6.34 19.48 4.56
CA MET A 86 7.36 18.53 5.06
C MET A 86 8.76 19.16 5.23
N ALA A 87 8.87 20.50 5.10
CA ALA A 87 10.06 21.29 5.41
C ALA A 87 9.85 22.07 6.72
#